data_AF-A0A2N4Z6N4-F1
#
_entry.id   AF-A0A2N4Z6N4-F1
#
_cell.length_a   1.000
_cell.length_b   1.000
_cell.length_c   1.000
_cell.angle_alpha   90.00
_cell.angle_beta   90.00
_cell.angle_gamma   90.00
#
_symmetry.space_group_name_H-M   'P 1'
#
loop_
_entity.id
_entity.type
_entity.pdbx_description
1 polymer ?
#
loop_
_entity_poly.entity_id
_entity_poly.type
_entity_poly.pdbx_seq_one_letter_code
_entity_poly.pdbx_strand_id
1 'polypeptide(L)'
;MLDWNNYRSELMQRLGELGKLTPETMKGVVALGNAGNKTDLLGAKVRELIALACAVTTRCDGCIAFHADAAVKAGATDAEIAEALGVAINLNAGAAVIHSARTLDAVGQARG
;
A
#
# COMPACT_ATOMS: atom_id res chain seq x y z
N MET A 1 -20.43 -2.78 0.94
CA MET A 1 -18.97 -3.02 0.93
C MET A 1 -18.59 -3.45 -0.48
N LEU A 2 -17.40 -3.14 -0.98
CA LEU A 2 -17.00 -3.47 -2.37
C LEU A 2 -16.95 -4.99 -2.58
N ASP A 3 -17.31 -5.46 -3.77
CA ASP A 3 -16.92 -6.79 -4.24
C ASP A 3 -15.46 -6.72 -4.69
N TRP A 4 -14.56 -7.12 -3.79
CA TRP A 4 -13.12 -7.01 -4.01
C TRP A 4 -12.59 -7.90 -5.14
N ASN A 5 -13.28 -8.99 -5.47
CA ASN A 5 -12.86 -9.86 -6.56
C ASN A 5 -13.23 -9.24 -7.90
N ASN A 6 -14.47 -8.75 -8.02
CA ASN A 6 -14.89 -8.05 -9.22
C ASN A 6 -14.09 -6.75 -9.43
N TYR A 7 -13.91 -5.96 -8.37
CA TYR A 7 -13.14 -4.71 -8.42
C TYR A 7 -11.70 -4.92 -8.93
N ARG A 8 -11.01 -5.95 -8.43
CA ARG A 8 -9.66 -6.31 -8.89
C ARG A 8 -9.66 -6.72 -10.37
N SER A 9 -10.65 -7.50 -10.79
CA SER A 9 -10.77 -7.94 -12.18
C SER A 9 -10.96 -6.75 -13.14
N GLU A 10 -11.89 -5.86 -12.82
CA GLU A 10 -12.13 -4.63 -13.58
C GLU A 10 -10.88 -3.73 -13.62
N LEU A 11 -10.19 -3.60 -12.49
CA LEU A 11 -8.96 -2.82 -12.41
C LEU A 11 -7.85 -3.43 -13.29
N MET A 12 -7.70 -4.76 -13.31
CA MET A 12 -6.76 -5.44 -14.21
C MET A 12 -7.04 -5.16 -15.68
N GLN A 13 -8.32 -5.11 -16.08
CA GLN A 13 -8.68 -4.73 -17.45
C GLN A 13 -8.20 -3.31 -17.78
N ARG A 14 -8.46 -2.35 -16.89
CA ARG A 14 -8.02 -0.94 -17.07
C ARG A 14 -6.50 -0.80 -17.07
N LEU A 15 -5.80 -1.54 -16.23
CA LEU A 15 -4.34 -1.58 -16.23
C LEU A 15 -3.78 -2.17 -17.53
N GLY A 16 -4.47 -3.16 -18.12
CA GLY A 16 -4.13 -3.71 -19.43
C GLY A 16 -4.33 -2.71 -20.57
N GLU A 17 -5.41 -1.91 -20.53
CA GLU A 17 -5.62 -0.79 -21.46
C GLU A 17 -4.50 0.26 -21.31
N LEU A 18 -4.14 0.62 -20.09
CA LEU A 18 -3.03 1.55 -19.82
C LEU A 18 -1.69 1.02 -20.33
N GLY A 19 -1.43 -0.29 -20.20
CA GLY A 19 -0.24 -0.94 -20.73
C GLY A 19 -0.10 -0.87 -22.26
N LYS A 20 -1.21 -0.76 -23.00
CA LYS A 20 -1.17 -0.53 -24.45
C LYS A 20 -0.82 0.93 -24.79
N LEU A 21 -1.23 1.87 -23.95
CA LEU A 21 -1.01 3.30 -24.16
C LEU A 21 0.39 3.76 -23.69
N THR A 22 0.92 3.15 -22.62
CA THR A 22 2.24 3.46 -22.07
C THR A 22 3.02 2.19 -21.68
N PRO A 23 3.50 1.42 -22.67
CA PRO A 23 4.13 0.12 -22.42
C PRO A 23 5.42 0.20 -21.60
N GLU A 24 6.27 1.21 -21.84
CA GLU A 24 7.54 1.33 -21.11
C GLU A 24 7.34 1.75 -19.65
N THR A 25 6.36 2.63 -19.36
CA THR A 25 6.00 2.96 -17.97
C THR A 25 5.49 1.71 -17.24
N MET A 26 4.57 0.96 -17.85
CA MET A 26 4.02 -0.24 -17.21
C MET A 26 5.06 -1.35 -17.03
N LYS A 27 5.99 -1.51 -17.98
CA LYS A 27 7.15 -2.40 -17.83
C LYS A 27 8.01 -2.01 -16.63
N GLY A 28 8.26 -0.72 -16.44
CA GLY A 28 8.96 -0.20 -15.25
C GLY A 28 8.22 -0.53 -13.95
N VAL A 29 6.91 -0.32 -13.90
CA VAL A 29 6.08 -0.66 -12.72
C VAL A 29 6.14 -2.16 -12.40
N VAL A 30 6.04 -3.02 -13.41
CA VAL A 30 6.14 -4.48 -13.23
C VAL A 30 7.55 -4.88 -12.75
N ALA A 31 8.60 -4.22 -13.26
CA ALA A 31 9.96 -4.47 -12.79
C ALA A 31 10.15 -4.07 -11.33
N LEU A 32 9.59 -2.93 -10.91
CA LEU A 32 9.56 -2.46 -9.52
C LEU A 32 8.81 -3.46 -8.61
N GLY A 33 7.60 -3.88 -9.00
CA GLY A 33 6.81 -4.84 -8.23
C GLY A 33 7.50 -6.18 -8.03
N ASN A 34 8.28 -6.64 -9.02
CA ASN A 34 9.02 -7.90 -8.94
C ASN A 34 10.40 -7.79 -8.27
N ALA A 35 10.89 -6.58 -7.98
CA ALA A 35 12.25 -6.40 -7.45
C ALA A 35 12.46 -7.14 -6.12
N GLY A 36 11.48 -7.09 -5.22
CA GLY A 36 11.54 -7.76 -3.92
C GLY A 36 11.59 -9.29 -4.00
N ASN A 37 11.04 -9.88 -5.07
CA ASN A 37 11.08 -11.33 -5.29
C ASN A 37 12.47 -11.82 -5.72
N LYS A 38 13.34 -10.93 -6.21
CA LYS A 38 14.71 -11.28 -6.61
C LYS A 38 15.67 -11.34 -5.43
N THR A 39 15.47 -10.49 -4.43
CA THR A 39 16.31 -10.46 -3.21
C THR A 39 15.78 -11.38 -2.13
N ASP A 40 14.45 -11.46 -1.99
CA ASP A 40 13.67 -12.40 -1.18
C ASP A 40 14.07 -12.58 0.30
N LEU A 41 14.82 -11.65 0.89
CA LEU A 41 15.34 -11.79 2.26
C LEU A 41 14.25 -11.83 3.35
N LEU A 42 13.07 -11.28 3.08
CA LEU A 42 11.93 -11.24 4.01
C LEU A 42 10.88 -12.33 3.72
N GLY A 43 10.98 -13.01 2.57
CA GLY A 43 9.91 -13.87 2.06
C GLY A 43 8.64 -13.10 1.62
N ALA A 44 7.77 -13.78 0.88
CA ALA A 44 6.57 -13.17 0.30
C ALA A 44 5.58 -12.67 1.36
N LYS A 45 5.29 -13.48 2.39
CA LYS A 45 4.32 -13.13 3.44
C LYS A 45 4.62 -11.79 4.11
N VAL A 46 5.87 -11.61 4.56
CA VAL A 46 6.28 -10.37 5.25
C VAL A 46 6.22 -9.17 4.31
N ARG A 47 6.62 -9.33 3.04
CA ARG A 47 6.52 -8.25 2.05
C ARG A 47 5.07 -7.81 1.81
N GLU A 48 4.13 -8.75 1.71
CA GLU A 48 2.72 -8.43 1.49
C GLU A 48 2.07 -7.77 2.72
N LEU A 49 2.47 -8.16 3.94
CA LEU A 49 2.04 -7.46 5.16
C LEU A 49 2.52 -6.00 5.19
N ILE A 50 3.77 -5.75 4.80
CA ILE A 50 4.31 -4.39 4.64
C ILE A 50 3.53 -3.63 3.55
N ALA A 51 3.27 -4.28 2.40
CA ALA A 51 2.53 -3.68 1.30
C ALA A 51 1.11 -3.29 1.70
N LEU A 52 0.41 -4.12 2.49
CA LEU A 52 -0.91 -3.80 3.05
C LEU A 52 -0.88 -2.59 3.99
N ALA A 53 0.11 -2.50 4.88
CA ALA A 53 0.26 -1.34 5.76
C ALA A 53 0.48 -0.03 4.96
N CYS A 54 1.29 -0.10 3.89
CA CYS A 54 1.49 1.00 2.95
C CYS A 54 0.22 1.35 2.16
N ALA A 55 -0.51 0.34 1.67
CA ALA A 55 -1.74 0.51 0.89
C ALA A 55 -2.82 1.27 1.69
N VAL A 56 -2.97 0.94 2.97
CA VAL A 56 -3.90 1.65 3.87
C VAL A 56 -3.42 3.08 4.15
N THR A 57 -2.14 3.28 4.43
CA THR A 57 -1.58 4.62 4.69
C THR A 57 -1.72 5.55 3.49
N THR A 58 -1.58 5.01 2.28
CA THR A 58 -1.77 5.75 1.02
C THR A 58 -3.22 5.79 0.53
N ARG A 59 -4.15 5.12 1.24
CA ARG A 59 -5.59 5.06 0.93
C ARG A 59 -5.86 4.55 -0.49
N CYS A 60 -5.12 3.53 -0.90
CA CYS A 60 -5.17 2.96 -2.25
C CYS A 60 -6.00 1.67 -2.27
N ASP A 61 -7.28 1.75 -2.64
CA ASP A 61 -8.19 0.58 -2.70
C ASP A 61 -7.70 -0.51 -3.67
N GLY A 62 -7.13 -0.12 -4.81
CA GLY A 62 -6.49 -1.05 -5.75
C GLY A 62 -5.36 -1.83 -5.10
N CYS A 63 -4.48 -1.13 -4.39
CA CYS A 63 -3.35 -1.71 -3.67
C CYS A 63 -3.84 -2.64 -2.54
N ILE A 64 -4.87 -2.23 -1.79
CA ILE A 64 -5.52 -3.06 -0.76
C ILE A 64 -6.03 -4.36 -1.39
N ALA A 65 -6.76 -4.27 -2.50
CA ALA A 65 -7.29 -5.44 -3.19
C ALA A 65 -6.15 -6.38 -3.61
N PHE A 66 -5.19 -5.89 -4.39
CA PHE A 66 -4.08 -6.71 -4.91
C PHE A 66 -3.27 -7.38 -3.80
N HIS A 67 -2.83 -6.62 -2.80
CA HIS A 67 -1.95 -7.13 -1.75
C HIS A 67 -2.68 -7.98 -0.70
N ALA A 68 -3.99 -7.81 -0.51
CA ALA A 68 -4.76 -8.70 0.38
C ALA A 68 -4.81 -10.14 -0.14
N ASP A 69 -5.10 -10.33 -1.42
CA ASP A 69 -5.08 -11.65 -2.07
C ASP A 69 -3.68 -12.26 -2.10
N ALA A 70 -2.66 -11.46 -2.39
CA ALA A 70 -1.27 -11.92 -2.37
C ALA A 70 -0.82 -12.34 -0.96
N ALA A 71 -1.18 -11.58 0.09
CA ALA A 71 -0.90 -11.93 1.47
C ALA A 71 -1.54 -13.27 1.87
N VAL A 72 -2.83 -13.46 1.55
CA VAL A 72 -3.55 -14.70 1.84
C VAL A 72 -2.92 -15.88 1.09
N LYS A 73 -2.58 -15.70 -0.20
CA LYS A 73 -1.87 -16.72 -0.99
C LYS A 73 -0.48 -17.05 -0.44
N ALA A 74 0.18 -16.09 0.21
CA ALA A 74 1.45 -16.28 0.90
C ALA A 74 1.30 -16.89 2.31
N GLY A 75 0.08 -17.20 2.74
CA GLY A 75 -0.21 -17.83 4.04
C GLY A 75 -0.26 -16.85 5.21
N ALA A 76 -0.50 -15.56 4.97
CA ALA A 76 -0.80 -14.61 6.03
C ALA A 76 -2.12 -14.95 6.71
N THR A 77 -2.11 -14.96 8.04
CA THR A 77 -3.31 -15.13 8.86
C THR A 77 -4.00 -13.79 9.10
N ASP A 78 -5.29 -13.82 9.45
CA ASP A 78 -6.04 -12.62 9.83
C ASP A 78 -5.37 -11.87 11.00
N ALA A 79 -4.76 -12.60 11.94
CA ALA A 79 -4.05 -12.01 13.07
C ALA A 79 -2.79 -11.25 12.63
N GLU A 80 -1.98 -11.82 11.74
CA GLU A 80 -0.79 -11.15 11.19
C GLU A 80 -1.16 -9.92 10.36
N ILE A 81 -2.24 -10.01 9.57
CA ILE A 81 -2.77 -8.87 8.81
C ILE A 81 -3.23 -7.78 9.77
N ALA A 82 -4.02 -8.13 10.80
CA ALA A 82 -4.48 -7.18 11.79
C ALA A 82 -3.32 -6.49 12.54
N GLU A 83 -2.25 -7.21 12.86
CA GLU A 83 -1.04 -6.65 13.46
C GLU A 83 -0.37 -5.62 12.55
N ALA A 84 -0.18 -5.94 11.26
CA ALA A 84 0.37 -5.00 10.28
C ALA A 84 -0.52 -3.75 10.09
N LEU A 85 -1.84 -3.92 10.09
CA LEU A 85 -2.79 -2.81 10.04
C LEU A 85 -2.73 -1.95 11.31
N GLY A 86 -2.50 -2.55 12.48
CA GLY A 86 -2.26 -1.84 13.73
C GLY A 86 -1.04 -0.91 13.65
N VAL A 87 0.05 -1.38 13.03
CA VAL A 87 1.24 -0.54 12.75
C VAL A 87 0.88 0.64 11.84
N ALA A 88 0.11 0.40 10.78
CA ALA A 88 -0.35 1.47 9.88
C ALA A 88 -1.20 2.51 10.61
N ILE A 89 -2.15 2.09 11.45
CA ILE A 89 -2.99 2.98 12.26
C ILE A 89 -2.12 3.87 13.16
N ASN A 90 -1.20 3.26 13.90
CA ASN A 90 -0.30 3.98 14.80
C ASN A 90 0.53 5.03 14.07
N LEU A 91 1.10 4.69 12.90
CA LEU A 91 1.90 5.61 12.11
C LEU A 91 1.09 6.80 11.60
N ASN A 92 -0.14 6.58 11.13
CA ASN A 92 -1.01 7.66 10.66
C ASN A 92 -1.42 8.62 11.79
N ALA A 93 -1.74 8.08 12.98
CA ALA A 93 -2.02 8.90 14.16
C ALA A 93 -0.79 9.70 14.60
N GLY A 94 0.39 9.05 14.64
CA GLY A 94 1.65 9.71 14.97
C GLY A 94 2.00 10.83 14.00
N ALA A 95 1.82 10.61 12.69
CA ALA A 95 2.04 11.64 11.68
C ALA A 95 1.16 12.87 11.93
N ALA A 96 -0.13 12.69 12.26
CA ALA A 96 -1.03 13.81 12.57
C ALA A 96 -0.56 14.63 13.78
N VAL A 97 -0.06 13.98 14.84
CA VAL A 97 0.50 14.66 16.01
C VAL A 97 1.73 15.50 15.63
N ILE A 98 2.67 14.91 14.89
CA ILE A 98 3.89 15.62 14.45
C ILE A 98 3.55 16.80 13.54
N HIS A 99 2.65 16.61 12.58
CA HIS A 99 2.21 17.70 11.70
C HIS A 99 1.50 18.81 12.48
N SER A 100 0.73 18.47 13.51
CA SER A 100 0.08 19.47 14.38
C SER A 100 1.10 20.29 15.16
N ALA A 101 2.16 19.66 15.69
CA ALA A 101 3.25 20.39 16.34
C ALA A 101 3.95 21.36 15.38
N ARG A 102 4.20 20.93 14.13
CA ARG A 102 4.77 21.79 13.07
C ARG A 102 3.85 22.95 12.71
N THR A 103 2.54 22.75 12.74
CA THR A 103 1.57 23.84 12.54
C THR A 103 1.66 24.87 13.66
N LEU A 104 1.81 24.46 14.92
CA LEU A 104 1.97 25.39 16.04
C LEU A 104 3.26 26.22 15.92
N ASP A 105 4.36 25.60 15.49
CA ASP A 105 5.61 26.31 15.17
C ASP A 105 5.39 27.37 14.08
N ALA A 106 4.78 26.98 12.95
CA ALA A 106 4.47 27.91 11.87
C ALA A 106 3.53 29.06 12.30
N VAL A 107 2.52 28.78 13.13
CA VAL A 107 1.63 29.80 13.71
C VAL A 107 2.40 30.75 14.62
N GLY A 108 3.33 30.23 15.42
CA GLY A 108 4.22 31.04 16.25
C GLY A 108 5.04 32.02 15.42
N GLN A 109 5.65 31.54 14.34
CA GLN A 109 6.44 32.36 13.41
C GLN A 109 5.59 33.43 12.70
N ALA A 110 4.35 33.13 12.33
CA ALA A 110 3.48 34.08 11.63
C ALA A 110 2.91 35.21 12.53
N ARG A 111 3.01 35.07 13.86
CA ARG A 111 2.52 36.07 14.83
C ARG A 111 3.59 37.07 15.29
N GLY A 112 4.86 36.79 15.01
CA GLY A 112 5.99 37.70 15.23
C GLY A 112 6.46 38.33 13.92
#